data_AF-A0A972V824-F1
#
_entry.id   AF-A0A972V824-F1
#
_cell.length_a   1.000
_cell.length_b   1.000
_cell.length_c   1.000
_cell.angle_alpha   90.00
_cell.angle_beta   90.00
_cell.angle_gamma   90.00
#
_symmetry.space_group_name_H-M   'P 1'
#
loop_
_entity.id
_entity.type
_entity.pdbx_description
1 polymer ?
#
loop_
_entity_poly.entity_id
_entity_poly.type
_entity_poly.pdbx_seq_one_letter_code
_entity_poly.pdbx_strand_id
1 'polypeptide(L)' 'AAALALNCITKVEVVEYEELGMEAIWKIEVENFPAFIVVDDKGNDFFRNL' A
#
# COMPACT_ATOMS: atom_id res chain seq x y z
N ALA A 1 -2.78 1.66 -11.20
CA ALA A 1 -2.19 1.74 -9.86
C ALA A 1 -0.84 2.45 -9.85
N ALA A 2 0.12 2.08 -10.72
CA ALA A 2 1.46 2.69 -10.76
C ALA A 2 1.48 4.23 -10.90
N ALA A 3 0.58 4.81 -11.72
CA ALA A 3 0.48 6.27 -11.83
C ALA A 3 -0.03 6.96 -10.55
N LEU A 4 -0.91 6.29 -9.78
CA LEU A 4 -1.39 6.79 -8.50
C LEU A 4 -0.27 6.73 -7.45
N ALA A 5 0.46 5.61 -7.42
CA ALA A 5 1.63 5.46 -6.58
C ALA A 5 2.69 6.53 -6.88
N LEU A 6 2.93 6.86 -8.15
CA LEU A 6 3.88 7.91 -8.54
C LEU A 6 3.48 9.31 -8.02
N ASN A 7 2.19 9.61 -7.98
CA ASN A 7 1.70 10.92 -7.54
C ASN A 7 1.55 11.04 -6.01
N CYS A 8 1.44 9.93 -5.30
CA CYS A 8 1.19 9.91 -3.86
C CYS A 8 2.40 9.51 -3.03
N ILE A 9 3.41 8.84 -3.59
CA ILE A 9 4.62 8.43 -2.86
C ILE A 9 5.63 9.57 -2.87
N THR A 10 6.01 10.07 -1.70
CA THR A 10 6.96 11.17 -1.52
C THR A 10 8.37 10.69 -1.21
N LYS A 11 8.53 9.46 -0.67
CA LYS A 11 9.82 8.87 -0.33
C LYS A 11 9.78 7.35 -0.40
N VAL A 12 10.91 6.72 -0.75
CA VAL A 12 11.09 5.27 -0.81
C VAL A 12 12.45 4.89 -0.23
N GLU A 13 12.48 3.96 0.72
CA GLU A 13 13.69 3.41 1.34
C GLU A 13 13.60 1.88 1.44
N VAL A 14 14.69 1.17 1.15
CA VAL A 14 14.80 -0.28 1.42
C VAL A 14 15.00 -0.47 2.91
N VAL A 15 14.20 -1.34 3.52
CA VAL A 15 14.30 -1.68 4.95
C VAL A 15 15.06 -2.98 5.13
N GLU A 16 14.69 -4.03 4.38
CA GLU A 16 15.25 -5.37 4.50
C GLU A 16 15.22 -6.12 3.16
N TYR A 17 16.09 -7.12 3.02
CA TYR A 17 16.19 -8.03 1.87
C TYR A 17 16.42 -7.36 0.51
N GLU A 18 17.42 -6.49 0.41
CA GLU A 18 17.77 -5.78 -0.83
C GLU A 18 18.08 -6.72 -2.00
N GLU A 19 18.58 -7.93 -1.72
CA GLU A 19 18.87 -8.97 -2.70
C GLU A 19 17.63 -9.49 -3.45
N LEU A 20 16.42 -9.32 -2.89
CA LEU A 20 15.15 -9.68 -3.53
C LEU A 20 14.73 -8.64 -4.60
N GLY A 21 15.52 -7.57 -4.79
CA GLY A 21 15.27 -6.56 -5.79
C GLY A 21 13.92 -5.88 -5.58
N MET A 22 13.00 -5.98 -6.55
CA MET A 22 11.70 -5.32 -6.46
C MET A 22 10.78 -5.87 -5.36
N GLU A 23 11.05 -7.09 -4.86
CA GLU A 23 10.26 -7.75 -3.81
C GLU A 23 10.79 -7.50 -2.39
N ALA A 24 11.83 -6.66 -2.23
CA ALA A 24 12.37 -6.25 -0.93
C ALA A 24 11.29 -5.58 -0.05
N ILE A 25 11.57 -5.43 1.25
CA ILE A 25 10.68 -4.68 2.14
C ILE A 25 10.98 -3.19 1.98
N TRP A 26 9.97 -2.43 1.55
CA TRP A 26 10.08 -0.99 1.30
C TRP A 26 9.32 -0.19 2.35
N LYS A 27 9.98 0.82 2.91
CA LYS A 27 9.31 1.89 3.65
C LYS A 27 9.01 3.02 2.69
N ILE A 28 7.73 3.35 2.56
CA ILE A 28 7.27 4.46 1.74
C ILE A 28 6.61 5.53 2.61
N GLU A 29 6.87 6.78 2.27
CA GLU A 29 6.11 7.93 2.79
C GLU A 29 5.11 8.33 1.70
N VAL A 30 3.84 8.52 2.09
CA VAL A 30 2.75 8.84 1.16
C VAL A 30 1.94 10.03 1.63
N GLU A 31 1.44 10.81 0.68
CA GLU A 31 0.52 11.91 0.91
C GLU A 31 -0.72 11.78 0.01
N ASN A 32 -1.90 12.03 0.58
CA ASN A 32 -3.20 11.98 -0.14
C ASN A 32 -3.45 10.67 -0.92
N PHE A 33 -2.99 9.53 -0.38
CA PHE A 33 -3.18 8.22 -1.00
C PHE A 33 -4.63 7.75 -0.84
N PRO A 34 -5.42 7.61 -1.92
CA PRO A 34 -6.81 7.21 -1.81
C PRO A 34 -6.93 5.72 -1.48
N ALA A 35 -7.82 5.40 -0.55
CA ALA A 35 -8.10 4.03 -0.13
C ALA A 35 -9.59 3.88 0.25
N PHE A 36 -10.06 2.62 0.23
CA PHE A 36 -11.39 2.25 0.70
C PHE A 36 -11.26 1.27 1.85
N ILE A 37 -12.15 1.37 2.84
CA ILE A 37 -12.25 0.37 3.91
C ILE A 37 -12.97 -0.84 3.32
N VAL A 38 -12.23 -1.94 3.16
CA VAL A 38 -12.76 -3.19 2.62
C VAL A 38 -13.24 -4.12 3.74
N VAL A 39 -12.44 -4.22 4.81
CA VAL A 39 -12.76 -4.97 6.02
C VAL A 39 -12.56 -4.06 7.21
N ASP A 40 -13.49 -4.09 8.17
CA ASP A 40 -13.36 -3.37 9.42
C ASP A 40 -13.11 -4.30 10.62
N ASP A 41 -12.85 -3.69 11.78
CA ASP A 41 -12.60 -4.35 13.05
C ASP A 41 -13.86 -4.92 13.73
N LYS A 42 -15.03 -4.79 13.10
CA LYS A 42 -16.34 -5.23 13.62
C LYS A 42 -16.87 -6.45 12.88
N GLY A 43 -16.07 -7.01 11.97
CA GLY A 43 -16.43 -8.18 11.17
C GLY A 43 -17.25 -7.84 9.92
N ASN A 44 -17.32 -6.56 9.53
CA ASN A 44 -17.90 -6.16 8.26
C ASN A 44 -16.87 -6.36 7.14
N ASP A 45 -17.33 -6.91 6.03
CA ASP A 45 -16.54 -7.14 4.82
C ASP A 45 -17.38 -6.68 3.62
N PHE A 46 -16.84 -5.70 2.89
CA PHE A 46 -17.48 -5.06 1.74
C PHE A 46 -17.85 -6.06 0.63
N PHE A 47 -17.12 -7.17 0.50
CA PHE A 47 -17.31 -8.15 -0.57
C PHE A 47 -18.16 -9.36 -0.19
N ARG A 48 -18.56 -9.50 1.08
CA ARG A 48 -19.18 -10.74 1.60
C ARG A 48 -20.54 -11.09 0.99
N ASN A 49 -21.25 -10.13 0.41
CA ASN A 49 -22.59 -10.33 -0.18
C ASN A 49 -22.65 -9.91 -1.66
N LEU A 50 -21.51 -9.94 -2.36
CA LEU A 50 -21.41 -9.71 -3.81
C LEU A 50 -21.62 -10.99 -4.61
#